data_AF-A0A9D6IN04-F1
#
_entry.id   AF-A0A9D6IN04-F1
#
_cell.length_a   1.000
_cell.length_b   1.000
_cell.length_c   1.000
_cell.angle_alpha   90.00
_cell.angle_beta   90.00
_cell.angle_gamma   90.00
#
_symmetry.space_group_name_H-M   'P 1'
#
loop_
_entity.id
_entity.type
_entity.pdbx_description
1 polymer ?
#
loop_
_entity_poly.entity_id
_entity_poly.type
_entity_poly.pdbx_seq_one_letter_code
_entity_poly.pdbx_strand_id
1 'polypeptide(L)'
;MMADKYSRPLAAALVALCTILIASIAPTNAARVGSFLYFWFDPQVIYNDSKSKTTLRIYTEKKDVVSVWLQTVAQGYPDSWVELFDDGTHGDSTAGDGTYTLNKITSDTLGITNRALPFGGTYSTYGFQTKIVKKSGKVETNWEVGIGYVDKAQVFQTKRFSTNLLATQYALFIVDPSGKILDAKIPLGAVKCGDTAFGAFEKLYSVLPDMFDIVIVMPAAQIFDPARNYSENVPYAVPVKNKIRNIGMEIFDNSARFFSKGRLRCMVYHSFGTGQILDHEVGHAWSAWHFARSLGIGESDTAHWADNTDIGGQMASFVSSPGGRTGHLFDNGDGTWRIEREPGDNDPYSALDLYLMGLIPASEVPPIHKLINPNYTNPDRVTAKRVETYTIDQMMDAEGGPREPSWEQSPRKFRVAFIAVKNKAFTPAEFAFFSLVAKYFTSKEPGYLSMTTFYTATGGLATLDARLPVEIPASGQLAKAGD
;
A
#
# COMPACT_ATOMS: atom_id res chain seq x y z
N MET A 1 -56.67 -11.53 -26.09
CA MET A 1 -56.33 -12.66 -26.99
C MET A 1 -54.84 -12.54 -27.32
N MET A 2 -54.09 -13.62 -27.11
CA MET A 2 -52.62 -13.79 -27.21
C MET A 2 -51.80 -13.17 -26.07
N ALA A 3 -51.43 -13.91 -25.02
CA ALA A 3 -50.52 -15.09 -24.92
C ALA A 3 -49.04 -14.65 -25.00
N ASP A 4 -48.31 -14.51 -23.89
CA ASP A 4 -47.87 -15.54 -22.93
C ASP A 4 -46.79 -16.45 -23.54
N LYS A 5 -45.53 -16.08 -23.28
CA LYS A 5 -44.32 -16.89 -23.45
C LYS A 5 -43.24 -16.28 -22.56
N TYR A 6 -43.05 -16.85 -21.38
CA TYR A 6 -41.77 -17.29 -20.82
C TYR A 6 -42.00 -17.64 -19.34
N SER A 7 -42.65 -18.77 -19.12
CA SER A 7 -42.66 -19.47 -17.85
C SER A 7 -41.92 -20.80 -17.99
N ARG A 8 -41.15 -21.14 -16.94
CA ARG A 8 -40.53 -22.42 -16.56
C ARG A 8 -39.03 -22.56 -16.83
N PRO A 9 -38.29 -23.35 -16.01
CA PRO A 9 -38.45 -23.59 -14.57
C PRO A 9 -37.13 -23.43 -13.79
N LEU A 10 -37.25 -23.13 -12.49
CA LEU A 10 -36.20 -23.32 -11.50
C LEU A 10 -35.81 -24.81 -11.45
N ALA A 11 -34.72 -25.17 -12.11
CA ALA A 11 -34.01 -26.41 -11.86
C ALA A 11 -32.88 -26.11 -10.87
N ALA A 12 -33.03 -26.65 -9.67
CA ALA A 12 -32.02 -26.65 -8.62
C ALA A 12 -30.73 -27.31 -9.13
N ALA A 13 -29.70 -26.49 -9.37
CA ALA A 13 -28.33 -26.96 -9.44
C ALA A 13 -27.69 -26.68 -8.08
N LEU A 14 -27.61 -27.75 -7.28
CA LEU A 14 -26.86 -27.83 -6.05
C LEU A 14 -25.37 -27.69 -6.38
N VAL A 15 -24.89 -26.46 -6.57
CA VAL A 15 -23.45 -26.18 -6.53
C VAL A 15 -23.14 -25.89 -5.07
N ALA A 16 -22.61 -26.91 -4.40
CA ALA A 16 -21.89 -26.73 -3.15
C ALA A 16 -20.68 -25.83 -3.44
N LEU A 17 -20.89 -24.51 -3.43
CA LEU A 17 -19.83 -23.55 -3.24
C LEU A 17 -19.30 -23.81 -1.84
N CYS A 18 -18.18 -24.52 -1.75
CA CYS A 18 -17.27 -24.36 -0.64
C CYS A 18 -16.82 -22.90 -0.64
N THR A 19 -17.58 -22.07 0.06
CA THR A 19 -17.13 -20.79 0.57
C THR A 19 -15.95 -21.07 1.49
N ILE A 20 -14.76 -21.11 0.91
CA ILE A 20 -13.55 -20.79 1.68
C ILE A 20 -13.72 -19.32 2.02
N LEU A 21 -14.29 -19.04 3.20
CA LEU A 21 -14.08 -17.80 3.90
C LEU A 21 -12.58 -17.66 4.11
N ILE A 22 -11.88 -17.06 3.14
CA ILE A 22 -10.75 -16.20 3.48
C ILE A 22 -11.41 -14.88 3.84
N ALA A 23 -11.96 -14.83 5.04
CA ALA A 23 -12.08 -13.56 5.71
C ALA A 23 -10.66 -13.00 5.73
N SER A 24 -10.45 -11.88 5.03
CA SER A 24 -9.50 -10.87 5.43
C SER A 24 -9.96 -10.35 6.80
N ILE A 25 -9.82 -11.22 7.80
CA ILE A 25 -9.65 -10.79 9.18
C ILE A 25 -8.36 -9.97 9.05
N ALA A 26 -8.48 -8.64 9.03
CA ALA A 26 -7.40 -7.83 9.57
C ALA A 26 -7.09 -8.50 10.91
N PRO A 27 -5.94 -9.18 11.06
CA PRO A 27 -5.67 -9.82 12.34
C PRO A 27 -5.78 -8.69 13.34
N THR A 28 -6.63 -8.88 14.35
CA THR A 28 -6.57 -8.09 15.57
C THR A 28 -5.08 -7.91 15.85
N ASN A 29 -4.57 -6.68 15.75
CA ASN A 29 -3.14 -6.39 15.92
C ASN A 29 -2.73 -6.96 17.28
N ALA A 30 -2.28 -8.21 17.30
CA ALA A 30 -1.71 -8.80 18.48
C ALA A 30 -0.46 -7.96 18.69
N ALA A 31 -0.49 -7.12 19.73
CA ALA A 31 0.60 -6.23 20.03
C ALA A 31 1.90 -7.04 19.99
N ARG A 32 2.87 -6.54 19.22
CA ARG A 32 4.13 -7.22 19.02
C ARG A 32 4.68 -7.68 20.37
N VAL A 33 4.97 -8.97 20.44
CA VAL A 33 5.50 -9.59 21.65
C VAL A 33 6.93 -9.10 21.90
N GLY A 34 7.25 -8.79 23.16
CA GLY A 34 8.49 -8.12 23.52
C GLY A 34 9.75 -8.82 23.01
N SER A 35 9.76 -10.15 22.91
CA SER A 35 10.95 -10.87 22.47
C SER A 35 11.23 -10.78 20.96
N PHE A 36 10.25 -10.42 20.13
CA PHE A 36 10.43 -10.28 18.68
C PHE A 36 10.94 -8.87 18.37
N LEU A 37 12.02 -8.74 17.60
CA LEU A 37 12.56 -7.45 17.18
C LEU A 37 12.17 -7.11 15.75
N TYR A 38 12.61 -7.90 14.78
CA TYR A 38 12.30 -7.73 13.37
C TYR A 38 12.70 -8.99 12.61
N PHE A 39 12.47 -9.00 11.31
CA PHE A 39 12.89 -10.10 10.44
C PHE A 39 13.53 -9.60 9.15
N TRP A 40 14.13 -10.53 8.41
CA TRP A 40 14.66 -10.26 7.08
C TRP A 40 14.63 -11.50 6.20
N PHE A 41 13.95 -11.41 5.05
CA PHE A 41 14.14 -12.36 3.96
C PHE A 41 15.18 -11.87 2.96
N ASP A 42 15.97 -12.80 2.44
CA ASP A 42 16.96 -12.52 1.42
C ASP A 42 17.10 -13.64 0.38
N PRO A 43 16.65 -13.42 -0.87
CA PRO A 43 15.86 -12.28 -1.36
C PRO A 43 14.49 -12.18 -0.68
N GLN A 44 13.91 -10.97 -0.66
CA GLN A 44 12.59 -10.72 -0.07
C GLN A 44 11.45 -11.25 -0.95
N VAL A 45 11.72 -11.48 -2.23
CA VAL A 45 10.76 -12.04 -3.19
C VAL A 45 11.35 -13.27 -3.88
N ILE A 46 10.55 -14.33 -3.99
CA ILE A 46 10.88 -15.56 -4.73
C ILE A 46 9.80 -15.90 -5.76
N TYR A 47 10.12 -16.72 -6.77
CA TYR A 47 9.08 -17.35 -7.58
C TYR A 47 8.42 -18.52 -6.84
N ASN A 48 7.16 -18.80 -7.18
CA ASN A 48 6.42 -19.99 -6.75
C ASN A 48 6.85 -21.28 -7.52
N ASP A 49 8.15 -21.48 -7.74
CA ASP A 49 8.69 -22.50 -8.65
C ASP A 49 9.39 -23.67 -7.95
N SER A 50 9.33 -23.73 -6.62
CA SER A 50 10.01 -24.72 -5.77
C SER A 50 11.54 -24.67 -5.83
N LYS A 51 12.13 -23.78 -6.62
CA LYS A 51 13.57 -23.72 -6.92
C LYS A 51 14.22 -22.45 -6.40
N SER A 52 13.51 -21.34 -6.51
CA SER A 52 13.90 -20.05 -5.97
C SER A 52 14.06 -20.17 -4.46
N LYS A 53 15.21 -19.73 -3.97
CA LYS A 53 15.61 -19.86 -2.56
C LYS A 53 15.67 -18.51 -1.90
N THR A 54 15.31 -18.48 -0.63
CA THR A 54 15.55 -17.35 0.27
C THR A 54 16.14 -17.84 1.60
N THR A 55 16.62 -16.90 2.40
CA THR A 55 17.02 -17.09 3.79
C THR A 55 16.20 -16.17 4.67
N LEU A 56 15.53 -16.73 5.68
CA LEU A 56 14.84 -15.97 6.71
C LEU A 56 15.76 -15.81 7.91
N ARG A 57 15.83 -14.59 8.45
CA ARG A 57 16.42 -14.26 9.75
C ARG A 57 15.36 -13.62 10.62
N ILE A 58 15.22 -14.08 11.86
CA ILE A 58 14.38 -13.47 12.89
C ILE A 58 15.28 -13.01 14.03
N TYR A 59 15.20 -11.73 14.34
CA TYR A 59 16.00 -11.09 15.38
C TYR A 59 15.17 -10.97 16.66
N THR A 60 15.78 -11.29 17.79
CA THR A 60 15.12 -11.32 19.10
C THR A 60 15.89 -10.52 20.14
N GLU A 61 15.28 -10.22 21.28
CA GLU A 61 15.97 -9.61 22.43
C GLU A 61 17.03 -10.53 23.07
N LYS A 62 17.24 -11.76 22.54
CA LYS A 62 18.14 -12.83 23.01
C LYS A 62 17.82 -13.39 24.40
N LYS A 63 17.40 -12.54 25.34
CA LYS A 63 17.14 -12.88 26.72
C LYS A 63 16.05 -13.95 26.83
N ASP A 64 16.37 -15.05 27.49
CA ASP A 64 15.45 -16.14 27.82
C ASP A 64 14.75 -16.80 26.61
N VAL A 65 15.21 -16.59 25.38
CA VAL A 65 14.70 -17.30 24.20
C VAL A 65 15.33 -18.70 24.13
N VAL A 66 14.50 -19.71 23.90
CA VAL A 66 14.92 -21.12 23.77
C VAL A 66 14.89 -21.57 22.32
N SER A 67 13.79 -21.27 21.62
CA SER A 67 13.59 -21.68 20.22
C SER A 67 12.66 -20.72 19.50
N VAL A 68 12.87 -20.56 18.19
CA VAL A 68 12.03 -19.75 17.31
C VAL A 68 11.53 -20.63 16.17
N TRP A 69 10.24 -20.52 15.86
CA TRP A 69 9.57 -21.33 14.86
C TRP A 69 8.76 -20.46 13.92
N LEU A 70 8.72 -20.84 12.65
CA LEU A 70 7.85 -20.25 11.64
C LEU A 70 6.73 -21.23 11.31
N GLN A 71 5.49 -20.76 11.34
CA GLN A 71 4.35 -21.53 10.85
C GLN A 71 4.41 -21.57 9.33
N THR A 72 4.43 -22.76 8.75
CA THR A 72 4.35 -22.93 7.29
C THR A 72 2.98 -23.48 6.92
N VAL A 73 2.69 -23.56 5.63
CA VAL A 73 1.44 -24.16 5.15
C VAL A 73 1.69 -25.45 4.36
N ALA A 74 2.91 -25.99 4.46
CA ALA A 74 3.40 -27.13 3.69
C ALA A 74 3.05 -28.51 4.29
N GLN A 75 2.70 -28.61 5.58
CA GLN A 75 2.64 -29.90 6.30
C GLN A 75 1.33 -30.11 7.08
N GLY A 76 0.17 -29.76 6.50
CA GLY A 76 -1.11 -29.85 7.19
C GLY A 76 -1.37 -28.63 8.07
N TYR A 77 -2.08 -27.66 7.49
CA TYR A 77 -2.60 -26.52 8.22
C TYR A 77 -3.56 -27.01 9.34
N PRO A 78 -3.52 -26.44 10.56
CA PRO A 78 -2.73 -25.29 11.02
C PRO A 78 -1.43 -25.63 11.80
N ASP A 79 -1.01 -26.89 11.89
CA ASP A 79 0.00 -27.34 12.87
C ASP A 79 1.42 -27.52 12.29
N SER A 80 1.68 -27.02 11.07
CA SER A 80 3.00 -27.10 10.44
C SER A 80 3.94 -26.02 10.96
N TRP A 81 5.03 -26.42 11.62
CA TRP A 81 6.06 -25.50 12.13
C TRP A 81 7.45 -25.94 11.70
N VAL A 82 8.29 -24.98 11.31
CA VAL A 82 9.71 -25.21 11.02
C VAL A 82 10.54 -24.39 11.99
N GLU A 83 11.55 -25.02 12.59
CA GLU A 83 12.47 -24.37 13.52
C GLU A 83 13.47 -23.49 12.78
N LEU A 84 13.85 -22.38 13.42
CA LEU A 84 14.96 -21.52 13.01
C LEU A 84 16.08 -21.66 14.05
N PHE A 85 17.32 -21.48 13.61
CA PHE A 85 18.51 -21.83 14.40
C PHE A 85 19.43 -20.63 14.64
N ASP A 86 19.93 -20.51 15.87
CA ASP A 86 20.94 -19.54 16.34
C ASP A 86 22.19 -20.32 16.81
N ASP A 87 22.72 -21.16 15.91
CA ASP A 87 23.71 -22.21 16.20
C ASP A 87 24.96 -22.16 15.31
N GLY A 88 25.13 -21.11 14.50
CA GLY A 88 26.21 -20.98 13.52
C GLY A 88 26.04 -21.87 12.27
N THR A 89 24.85 -22.46 12.09
CA THR A 89 24.47 -23.27 10.93
C THR A 89 23.16 -22.77 10.32
N HIS A 90 22.60 -23.47 9.33
CA HIS A 90 21.34 -23.06 8.66
C HIS A 90 21.31 -21.62 8.11
N GLY A 91 22.47 -20.99 7.88
CA GLY A 91 22.61 -19.61 7.40
C GLY A 91 22.84 -18.57 8.50
N ASP A 92 22.84 -19.00 9.77
CA ASP A 92 23.31 -18.20 10.90
C ASP A 92 24.85 -18.09 10.85
N SER A 93 25.34 -16.85 10.96
CA SER A 93 26.76 -16.54 10.94
C SER A 93 27.41 -16.57 12.32
N THR A 94 26.63 -16.38 13.39
CA THR A 94 27.17 -16.22 14.75
C THR A 94 26.25 -16.89 15.76
N ALA A 95 26.63 -18.08 16.22
CA ALA A 95 25.87 -18.82 17.21
C ALA A 95 25.64 -18.02 18.51
N GLY A 96 24.39 -18.03 18.98
CA GLY A 96 23.97 -17.42 20.24
C GLY A 96 23.92 -15.90 20.20
N ASP A 97 23.79 -15.27 19.04
CA ASP A 97 23.70 -13.81 18.91
C ASP A 97 22.26 -13.28 18.99
N GLY A 98 21.26 -14.18 19.04
CA GLY A 98 19.84 -13.84 19.06
C GLY A 98 19.20 -13.76 17.67
N THR A 99 19.93 -14.12 16.60
CA THR A 99 19.48 -14.19 15.21
C THR A 99 19.17 -15.62 14.81
N TYR A 100 17.89 -15.96 14.77
CA TYR A 100 17.44 -17.28 14.38
C TYR A 100 17.27 -17.34 12.86
N THR A 101 17.95 -18.27 12.21
CA THR A 101 18.06 -18.33 10.75
C THR A 101 17.57 -19.66 10.18
N LEU A 102 16.98 -19.58 8.98
CA LEU A 102 16.71 -20.74 8.14
C LEU A 102 17.02 -20.39 6.67
N ASN A 103 18.00 -21.08 6.08
CA ASN A 103 18.40 -20.90 4.69
C ASN A 103 17.74 -21.91 3.75
N LYS A 104 17.91 -21.69 2.44
CA LYS A 104 17.41 -22.57 1.37
C LYS A 104 15.88 -22.79 1.40
N ILE A 105 15.15 -21.84 1.99
CA ILE A 105 13.69 -21.83 2.00
C ILE A 105 13.20 -21.67 0.57
N THR A 106 12.30 -22.54 0.12
CA THR A 106 11.63 -22.44 -1.19
C THR A 106 10.13 -22.24 -1.00
N SER A 107 9.41 -22.02 -2.10
CA SER A 107 7.94 -22.00 -2.08
C SER A 107 7.33 -23.29 -1.54
N ASP A 108 8.01 -24.43 -1.66
CA ASP A 108 7.58 -25.71 -1.07
C ASP A 108 7.75 -25.72 0.44
N THR A 109 8.89 -25.23 0.95
CA THR A 109 9.14 -25.08 2.40
C THR A 109 8.03 -24.24 3.05
N LEU A 110 7.62 -23.18 2.36
CA LEU A 110 6.58 -22.26 2.84
C LEU A 110 5.16 -22.77 2.56
N GLY A 111 4.99 -23.72 1.63
CA GLY A 111 3.70 -24.28 1.19
C GLY A 111 2.87 -23.33 0.31
N ILE A 112 3.53 -22.44 -0.43
CA ILE A 112 2.88 -21.43 -1.29
C ILE A 112 2.87 -21.81 -2.78
N THR A 113 3.48 -22.93 -3.18
CA THR A 113 3.63 -23.37 -4.59
C THR A 113 2.30 -23.51 -5.34
N ASN A 114 1.26 -24.06 -4.70
CA ASN A 114 -0.05 -24.31 -5.33
C ASN A 114 -1.13 -23.31 -4.90
N ARG A 115 -0.75 -22.20 -4.26
CA ARG A 115 -1.74 -21.22 -3.82
C ARG A 115 -2.24 -20.39 -4.99
N ALA A 116 -3.56 -20.23 -5.07
CA ALA A 116 -4.16 -19.26 -5.97
C ALA A 116 -3.56 -17.88 -5.66
N LEU A 117 -3.01 -17.26 -6.69
CA LEU A 117 -2.39 -15.95 -6.58
C LEU A 117 -3.45 -14.86 -6.79
N PRO A 118 -3.48 -13.85 -5.91
CA PRO A 118 -4.10 -12.55 -6.13
C PRO A 118 -3.73 -11.89 -7.47
N PHE A 119 -4.44 -10.80 -7.78
CA PHE A 119 -4.12 -9.90 -8.91
C PHE A 119 -4.03 -10.64 -10.25
N GLY A 120 -5.07 -11.43 -10.55
CA GLY A 120 -5.14 -12.22 -11.78
C GLY A 120 -4.16 -13.39 -11.83
N GLY A 121 -3.73 -13.92 -10.68
CA GLY A 121 -2.85 -15.08 -10.62
C GLY A 121 -1.36 -14.74 -10.73
N THR A 122 -0.93 -13.52 -10.42
CA THR A 122 0.41 -13.03 -10.81
C THR A 122 1.38 -12.85 -9.65
N TYR A 123 0.99 -12.24 -8.53
CA TYR A 123 1.88 -12.00 -7.38
C TYR A 123 1.08 -11.81 -6.09
N SER A 124 1.76 -11.88 -4.94
CA SER A 124 1.21 -11.45 -3.65
C SER A 124 2.32 -11.35 -2.59
N THR A 125 1.94 -10.96 -1.38
CA THR A 125 2.72 -11.15 -0.17
C THR A 125 2.03 -12.14 0.75
N TYR A 126 2.80 -12.96 1.45
CA TYR A 126 2.26 -13.90 2.43
C TYR A 126 2.86 -13.65 3.81
N GLY A 127 1.99 -13.50 4.80
CA GLY A 127 2.35 -13.38 6.21
C GLY A 127 2.38 -14.74 6.90
N PHE A 128 3.32 -14.90 7.83
CA PHE A 128 3.53 -16.12 8.59
C PHE A 128 3.48 -15.82 10.09
N GLN A 129 2.92 -16.76 10.85
CA GLN A 129 3.04 -16.71 12.30
C GLN A 129 4.45 -17.14 12.72
N THR A 130 5.04 -16.40 13.64
CA THR A 130 6.26 -16.77 14.35
C THR A 130 5.89 -17.17 15.78
N LYS A 131 6.52 -18.21 16.30
CA LYS A 131 6.39 -18.69 17.67
C LYS A 131 7.75 -18.65 18.35
N ILE A 132 7.84 -17.93 19.47
CA ILE A 132 9.04 -17.79 20.30
C ILE A 132 8.77 -18.47 21.64
N VAL A 133 9.58 -19.46 21.99
CA VAL A 133 9.48 -20.19 23.26
C VAL A 133 10.51 -19.64 24.24
N LYS A 134 10.07 -19.28 25.44
CA LYS A 134 10.92 -18.74 26.51
C LYS A 134 11.37 -19.83 27.48
N LYS A 135 12.48 -19.61 28.20
CA LYS A 135 12.98 -20.52 29.27
C LYS A 135 11.95 -20.81 30.36
N SER A 136 11.03 -19.89 30.61
CA SER A 136 9.92 -20.06 31.55
C SER A 136 8.82 -21.01 31.06
N GLY A 137 8.88 -21.45 29.79
CA GLY A 137 7.79 -22.16 29.12
C GLY A 137 6.74 -21.25 28.49
N LYS A 138 6.83 -19.92 28.69
CA LYS A 138 5.94 -18.95 28.01
C LYS A 138 6.15 -19.02 26.49
N VAL A 139 5.04 -19.03 25.75
CA VAL A 139 5.03 -18.97 24.29
C VAL A 139 4.52 -17.60 23.85
N GLU A 140 5.28 -16.95 22.98
CA GLU A 140 4.95 -15.66 22.37
C GLU A 140 4.74 -15.84 20.87
N THR A 141 3.69 -15.25 20.30
CA THR A 141 3.39 -15.35 18.87
C THR A 141 3.37 -13.97 18.20
N ASN A 142 3.89 -13.89 16.97
CA ASN A 142 3.92 -12.67 16.15
C ASN A 142 3.42 -12.96 14.73
N TRP A 143 2.80 -11.99 14.06
CA TRP A 143 2.22 -12.14 12.71
C TRP A 143 2.86 -11.25 11.64
N GLU A 144 3.99 -10.63 11.94
CA GLU A 144 4.60 -9.62 11.06
C GLU A 144 5.46 -10.22 9.94
N VAL A 145 5.93 -11.48 10.07
CA VAL A 145 6.89 -12.06 9.11
C VAL A 145 6.24 -12.26 7.75
N GLY A 146 6.71 -11.54 6.74
CA GLY A 146 6.13 -11.54 5.40
C GLY A 146 7.16 -11.74 4.28
N ILE A 147 6.76 -12.42 3.20
CA ILE A 147 7.56 -12.58 1.98
C ILE A 147 6.74 -12.20 0.75
N GLY A 148 7.39 -11.65 -0.29
CA GLY A 148 6.77 -11.54 -1.61
C GLY A 148 6.93 -12.82 -2.43
N TYR A 149 5.93 -13.14 -3.24
CA TYR A 149 6.05 -14.25 -4.18
C TYR A 149 5.33 -13.94 -5.49
N VAL A 150 5.88 -14.48 -6.56
CA VAL A 150 5.46 -14.19 -7.93
C VAL A 150 5.25 -15.49 -8.70
N ASP A 151 4.27 -15.50 -9.59
CA ASP A 151 4.11 -16.60 -10.52
C ASP A 151 5.33 -16.70 -11.45
N LYS A 152 5.89 -17.90 -11.55
CA LYS A 152 7.11 -18.17 -12.34
C LYS A 152 7.00 -17.80 -13.82
N ALA A 153 5.81 -17.66 -14.37
CA ALA A 153 5.61 -17.23 -15.75
C ALA A 153 5.75 -15.70 -15.92
N GLN A 154 5.73 -14.93 -14.83
CA GLN A 154 5.87 -13.48 -14.87
C GLN A 154 7.35 -13.09 -14.92
N VAL A 155 7.87 -12.87 -16.13
CA VAL A 155 9.26 -12.48 -16.34
C VAL A 155 9.32 -11.10 -16.98
N PHE A 156 10.12 -10.22 -16.38
CA PHE A 156 10.33 -8.85 -16.88
C PHE A 156 11.78 -8.67 -17.31
N GLN A 157 11.98 -8.27 -18.56
CA GLN A 157 13.29 -7.92 -19.08
C GLN A 157 13.77 -6.59 -18.49
N THR A 158 15.07 -6.48 -18.27
CA THR A 158 15.68 -5.30 -17.65
C THR A 158 16.59 -4.57 -18.63
N LYS A 159 16.45 -3.25 -18.71
CA LYS A 159 17.47 -2.34 -19.24
C LYS A 159 18.42 -1.96 -18.12
N ARG A 160 19.73 -2.14 -18.33
CA ARG A 160 20.76 -1.69 -17.39
C ARG A 160 21.29 -0.34 -17.83
N PHE A 161 21.28 0.65 -16.93
CA PHE A 161 21.92 1.95 -17.14
C PHE A 161 23.31 2.00 -16.49
N SER A 162 23.47 1.34 -15.35
CA SER A 162 24.76 1.13 -14.68
C SER A 162 24.71 -0.12 -13.80
N THR A 163 25.79 -0.45 -13.10
CA THR A 163 25.82 -1.57 -12.13
C THR A 163 24.70 -1.47 -11.09
N ASN A 164 24.38 -0.24 -10.66
CA ASN A 164 23.46 0.04 -9.55
C ASN A 164 22.13 0.68 -9.99
N LEU A 165 21.87 0.78 -11.30
CA LEU A 165 20.66 1.41 -11.83
C LEU A 165 20.14 0.61 -13.02
N LEU A 166 18.94 0.05 -12.86
CA LEU A 166 18.25 -0.75 -13.87
C LEU A 166 16.80 -0.31 -13.99
N ALA A 167 16.13 -0.69 -15.07
CA ALA A 167 14.69 -0.52 -15.23
C ALA A 167 14.06 -1.72 -15.92
N THR A 168 12.82 -2.02 -15.57
CA THR A 168 11.90 -2.77 -16.43
C THR A 168 11.04 -1.76 -17.20
N GLN A 169 10.03 -2.25 -17.93
CA GLN A 169 9.05 -1.36 -18.57
C GLN A 169 8.22 -0.55 -17.56
N TYR A 170 8.15 -0.97 -16.28
CA TYR A 170 7.22 -0.42 -15.30
C TYR A 170 7.86 0.17 -14.04
N ALA A 171 9.12 -0.17 -13.75
CA ALA A 171 9.79 0.29 -12.53
C ALA A 171 11.29 0.52 -12.74
N LEU A 172 11.83 1.49 -12.00
CA LEU A 172 13.25 1.75 -11.85
C LEU A 172 13.76 1.02 -10.61
N PHE A 173 14.96 0.46 -10.67
CA PHE A 173 15.56 -0.34 -9.62
C PHE A 173 16.92 0.25 -9.25
N ILE A 174 17.08 0.62 -7.98
CA ILE A 174 18.29 1.24 -7.46
C ILE A 174 18.94 0.32 -6.43
N VAL A 175 20.19 -0.06 -6.70
CA VAL A 175 21.04 -0.75 -5.73
C VAL A 175 21.82 0.28 -4.94
N ASP A 176 21.51 0.41 -3.65
CA ASP A 176 22.13 1.36 -2.72
C ASP A 176 22.72 0.64 -1.49
N PRO A 177 23.95 0.09 -1.60
CA PRO A 177 24.61 -0.56 -0.47
C PRO A 177 24.93 0.40 0.67
N SER A 178 24.97 1.71 0.40
CA SER A 178 25.28 2.74 1.42
C SER A 178 24.09 3.07 2.30
N GLY A 179 22.87 2.79 1.84
CA GLY A 179 21.63 3.11 2.53
C GLY A 179 21.25 4.60 2.51
N LYS A 180 21.95 5.42 1.72
CA LYS A 180 21.75 6.88 1.69
C LYS A 180 20.43 7.32 1.07
N ILE A 181 19.82 6.52 0.20
CA ILE A 181 18.58 6.90 -0.48
C ILE A 181 17.43 6.98 0.51
N LEU A 182 17.22 5.94 1.31
CA LEU A 182 16.11 5.88 2.28
C LEU A 182 16.55 6.17 3.72
N ASP A 183 17.80 6.61 3.92
CA ASP A 183 18.44 6.70 5.24
C ASP A 183 18.29 5.39 6.04
N ALA A 184 18.51 4.27 5.34
CA ALA A 184 18.23 2.94 5.83
C ALA A 184 19.28 1.93 5.35
N LYS A 185 19.91 1.24 6.29
CA LYS A 185 20.66 0.00 6.04
C LYS A 185 19.67 -1.15 6.07
N ILE A 186 18.89 -1.30 5.00
CA ILE A 186 17.80 -2.28 4.86
C ILE A 186 18.23 -3.65 5.44
N PRO A 187 17.50 -4.20 6.42
CA PRO A 187 16.11 -3.86 6.80
C PRO A 187 15.95 -2.85 7.96
N LEU A 188 17.03 -2.18 8.41
CA LEU A 188 16.93 -1.21 9.51
C LEU A 188 17.12 0.23 9.01
N GLY A 189 16.31 1.15 9.49
CA GLY A 189 16.45 2.56 9.14
C GLY A 189 15.36 3.45 9.72
N ALA A 190 15.64 4.74 9.77
CA ALA A 190 14.71 5.76 10.22
C ALA A 190 14.20 6.51 8.98
N VAL A 191 13.32 5.88 8.19
CA VAL A 191 12.68 6.56 7.06
C VAL A 191 11.81 7.69 7.63
N LYS A 192 12.13 8.92 7.29
CA LYS A 192 11.44 10.12 7.80
C LYS A 192 10.66 10.79 6.68
N CYS A 193 9.44 11.21 6.99
CA CYS A 193 8.51 11.83 6.06
C CYS A 193 9.14 13.04 5.34
N GLY A 194 9.52 12.88 4.08
CA GLY A 194 10.01 13.97 3.21
C GLY A 194 11.44 14.46 3.44
N ASP A 195 12.15 13.95 4.46
CA ASP A 195 13.55 14.30 4.72
C ASP A 195 14.53 13.41 3.93
N THR A 196 14.03 12.29 3.42
CA THR A 196 14.81 11.23 2.76
C THR A 196 14.27 10.94 1.35
N ALA A 197 14.98 10.16 0.54
CA ALA A 197 14.67 9.75 -0.83
C ALA A 197 15.01 10.72 -1.98
N PHE A 198 15.54 11.92 -1.74
CA PHE A 198 15.98 12.83 -2.82
C PHE A 198 16.95 12.17 -3.82
N GLY A 199 17.85 11.31 -3.32
CA GLY A 199 18.77 10.54 -4.16
C GLY A 199 18.07 9.58 -5.14
N ALA A 200 16.86 9.11 -4.84
CA ALA A 200 16.07 8.30 -5.77
C ALA A 200 15.66 9.12 -7.01
N PHE A 201 15.32 10.39 -6.82
CA PHE A 201 14.91 11.28 -7.89
C PHE A 201 16.09 11.75 -8.75
N GLU A 202 17.24 12.00 -8.12
CA GLU A 202 18.49 12.24 -8.86
C GLU A 202 18.78 11.07 -9.81
N LYS A 203 18.67 9.82 -9.33
CA LYS A 203 18.84 8.63 -10.17
C LYS A 203 17.77 8.53 -11.26
N LEU A 204 16.50 8.76 -10.93
CA LEU A 204 15.40 8.75 -11.90
C LEU A 204 15.65 9.72 -13.06
N TYR A 205 15.89 10.99 -12.75
CA TYR A 205 16.03 12.04 -13.77
C TYR A 205 17.40 12.08 -14.43
N SER A 206 18.39 11.33 -13.93
CA SER A 206 19.66 11.10 -14.63
C SER A 206 19.52 10.23 -15.89
N VAL A 207 18.45 9.42 -15.99
CA VAL A 207 18.24 8.48 -17.10
C VAL A 207 16.87 8.58 -17.77
N LEU A 208 15.89 9.22 -17.13
CA LEU A 208 14.54 9.43 -17.68
C LEU A 208 14.20 10.93 -17.79
N PRO A 209 13.36 11.33 -18.76
CA PRO A 209 12.91 12.71 -18.88
C PRO A 209 11.98 13.12 -17.72
N ASP A 210 11.89 14.44 -17.47
CA ASP A 210 10.97 14.99 -16.47
C ASP A 210 9.52 14.97 -16.95
N MET A 211 8.87 13.82 -16.81
CA MET A 211 7.51 13.58 -17.33
C MET A 211 6.54 12.94 -16.35
N PHE A 212 6.95 12.74 -15.10
CA PHE A 212 6.16 12.10 -14.05
C PHE A 212 5.48 13.15 -13.17
N ASP A 213 4.17 12.98 -12.99
CA ASP A 213 3.36 13.81 -12.10
C ASP A 213 3.48 13.31 -10.66
N ILE A 214 3.69 11.99 -10.49
CA ILE A 214 3.87 11.31 -9.20
C ILE A 214 5.08 10.39 -9.27
N VAL A 215 5.82 10.23 -8.18
CA VAL A 215 6.86 9.19 -8.04
C VAL A 215 6.63 8.42 -6.74
N ILE A 216 6.56 7.09 -6.85
CA ILE A 216 6.42 6.17 -5.73
C ILE A 216 7.78 5.53 -5.46
N VAL A 217 8.27 5.63 -4.23
CA VAL A 217 9.52 5.03 -3.78
C VAL A 217 9.22 3.92 -2.77
N MET A 218 9.70 2.71 -3.07
CA MET A 218 9.47 1.52 -2.26
C MET A 218 10.81 0.87 -1.90
N PRO A 219 11.02 0.46 -0.63
CA PRO A 219 12.11 -0.43 -0.30
C PRO A 219 11.81 -1.85 -0.79
N ALA A 220 12.84 -2.58 -1.18
CA ALA A 220 12.74 -3.96 -1.63
C ALA A 220 12.58 -4.98 -0.48
N ALA A 221 12.43 -4.49 0.75
CA ALA A 221 12.09 -5.23 1.97
C ALA A 221 11.48 -4.27 2.99
N GLN A 222 10.79 -4.80 3.99
CA GLN A 222 10.29 -3.97 5.09
C GLN A 222 11.47 -3.29 5.80
N ILE A 223 11.25 -2.04 6.21
CA ILE A 223 12.23 -1.26 6.98
C ILE A 223 11.67 -1.05 8.38
N PHE A 224 12.41 -1.52 9.38
CA PHE A 224 12.08 -1.40 10.79
C PHE A 224 12.93 -0.31 11.43
N ASP A 225 12.32 0.54 12.26
CA ASP A 225 13.00 1.64 12.93
C ASP A 225 13.34 1.28 14.39
N PRO A 226 14.61 1.02 14.74
CA PRO A 226 15.02 0.69 16.10
C PRO A 226 14.64 1.75 17.15
N ALA A 227 14.55 3.03 16.75
CA ALA A 227 14.15 4.11 17.66
C ALA A 227 12.65 4.11 17.96
N ARG A 228 11.84 3.43 17.13
CA ARG A 228 10.39 3.27 17.28
C ARG A 228 10.02 1.84 17.64
N ASN A 229 10.81 1.22 18.53
CA ASN A 229 10.62 -0.17 18.93
C ASN A 229 10.55 -1.12 17.71
N TYR A 230 11.34 -0.87 16.67
CA TYR A 230 11.34 -1.62 15.40
C TYR A 230 9.96 -1.68 14.71
N SER A 231 9.09 -0.68 14.88
CA SER A 231 7.90 -0.56 14.05
C SER A 231 8.29 -0.28 12.59
N GLU A 232 7.49 -0.80 11.66
CA GLU A 232 7.57 -0.40 10.26
C GLU A 232 7.04 1.03 10.07
N ASN A 233 7.57 1.75 9.09
CA ASN A 233 7.01 3.04 8.71
C ASN A 233 5.68 2.89 7.96
N VAL A 234 4.73 3.75 8.29
CA VAL A 234 3.47 3.85 7.55
C VAL A 234 3.76 4.54 6.21
N PRO A 235 3.13 4.12 5.09
CA PRO A 235 3.15 4.88 3.85
C PRO A 235 2.80 6.36 4.07
N TYR A 236 3.37 7.23 3.25
CA TYR A 236 3.09 8.67 3.34
C TYR A 236 3.30 9.35 1.98
N ALA A 237 2.55 10.44 1.80
CA ALA A 237 2.70 11.36 0.70
C ALA A 237 3.45 12.64 1.10
N VAL A 238 4.24 13.18 0.17
CA VAL A 238 4.93 14.46 0.31
C VAL A 238 4.53 15.34 -0.87
N PRO A 239 3.72 16.38 -0.64
CA PRO A 239 3.41 17.38 -1.65
C PRO A 239 4.69 18.09 -2.12
N VAL A 240 4.95 18.04 -3.43
CA VAL A 240 6.15 18.63 -4.05
C VAL A 240 5.83 19.98 -4.68
N LYS A 241 4.64 20.12 -5.27
CA LYS A 241 4.24 21.34 -5.96
C LYS A 241 2.72 21.41 -6.04
N ASN A 242 2.17 22.57 -5.70
CA ASN A 242 0.78 22.89 -5.94
C ASN A 242 0.66 24.18 -6.78
N LYS A 243 -0.16 24.11 -7.83
CA LYS A 243 -0.54 25.25 -8.68
C LYS A 243 -2.06 25.45 -8.76
N ILE A 244 -2.82 24.63 -8.02
CA ILE A 244 -4.27 24.68 -7.97
C ILE A 244 -4.65 25.67 -6.88
N ARG A 245 -5.49 26.66 -7.22
CA ARG A 245 -6.02 27.63 -6.27
C ARG A 245 -7.35 27.13 -5.69
N ASN A 246 -7.68 27.66 -4.52
CA ASN A 246 -8.96 27.46 -3.83
C ASN A 246 -9.26 25.99 -3.51
N ILE A 247 -8.23 25.26 -3.07
CA ILE A 247 -8.32 23.88 -2.54
C ILE A 247 -7.74 23.78 -1.13
N GLY A 248 -7.59 24.90 -0.42
CA GLY A 248 -6.94 24.96 0.90
C GLY A 248 -5.42 24.86 0.92
N MET A 249 -4.80 24.39 -0.17
CA MET A 249 -3.35 24.31 -0.29
C MET A 249 -2.75 25.64 -0.77
N GLU A 250 -1.65 26.05 -0.17
CA GLU A 250 -0.85 27.16 -0.69
C GLU A 250 -0.31 26.86 -2.10
N ILE A 251 0.00 27.91 -2.87
CA ILE A 251 0.71 27.78 -4.14
C ILE A 251 2.21 27.72 -3.85
N PHE A 252 2.86 26.63 -4.23
CA PHE A 252 4.29 26.43 -4.02
C PHE A 252 4.89 25.50 -5.08
N ASP A 253 6.23 25.55 -5.24
CA ASP A 253 6.96 24.68 -6.15
C ASP A 253 8.33 24.30 -5.56
N ASN A 254 8.41 23.11 -4.97
CA ASN A 254 9.64 22.52 -4.45
C ASN A 254 10.25 21.49 -5.41
N SER A 255 9.77 21.41 -6.66
CA SER A 255 10.15 20.35 -7.61
C SER A 255 11.67 20.26 -7.87
N ALA A 256 12.37 21.39 -7.84
CA ALA A 256 13.82 21.44 -8.02
C ALA A 256 14.58 20.66 -6.92
N ARG A 257 14.07 20.60 -5.69
CA ARG A 257 14.67 19.79 -4.60
C ARG A 257 14.63 18.30 -4.91
N PHE A 258 13.67 17.88 -5.73
CA PHE A 258 13.48 16.52 -6.21
C PHE A 258 14.07 16.34 -7.62
N PHE A 259 14.98 17.21 -8.07
CA PHE A 259 15.60 17.14 -9.40
C PHE A 259 14.61 17.17 -10.59
N SER A 260 13.33 17.46 -10.34
CA SER A 260 12.31 17.67 -11.36
C SER A 260 12.42 19.10 -11.89
N LYS A 261 12.12 19.29 -13.18
CA LYS A 261 12.08 20.58 -13.88
C LYS A 261 10.70 21.23 -13.79
N GLY A 262 9.92 20.89 -12.75
CA GLY A 262 8.59 21.45 -12.52
C GLY A 262 7.44 20.56 -12.97
N ARG A 263 7.64 19.28 -13.31
CA ARG A 263 6.54 18.34 -13.57
C ARG A 263 5.95 17.75 -12.29
N LEU A 264 6.81 17.26 -11.39
CA LEU A 264 6.45 16.49 -10.21
C LEU A 264 5.48 17.24 -9.28
N ARG A 265 4.39 16.60 -8.88
CA ARG A 265 3.39 17.10 -7.91
C ARG A 265 3.54 16.45 -6.54
N CYS A 266 3.80 15.14 -6.50
CA CYS A 266 3.81 14.38 -5.25
C CYS A 266 4.86 13.27 -5.28
N MET A 267 5.54 13.08 -4.15
CA MET A 267 6.29 11.87 -3.85
C MET A 267 5.43 11.01 -2.92
N VAL A 268 5.38 9.70 -3.15
CA VAL A 268 4.85 8.74 -2.19
C VAL A 268 5.98 7.83 -1.74
N TYR A 269 6.16 7.68 -0.43
CA TYR A 269 6.85 6.53 0.13
C TYR A 269 5.81 5.46 0.42
N HIS A 270 6.08 4.23 -0.01
CA HIS A 270 5.25 3.09 0.34
C HIS A 270 6.15 1.95 0.81
N SER A 271 5.77 1.33 1.93
CA SER A 271 6.49 0.20 2.51
C SER A 271 6.49 -1.03 1.60
N PHE A 272 7.28 -2.05 1.92
CA PHE A 272 7.27 -3.26 1.12
C PHE A 272 5.91 -3.96 1.17
N GLY A 273 5.31 -4.28 0.03
CA GLY A 273 4.00 -4.92 0.00
C GLY A 273 3.38 -4.98 -1.38
N THR A 274 2.13 -5.43 -1.45
CA THR A 274 1.33 -5.47 -2.69
C THR A 274 0.87 -4.11 -3.18
N GLY A 275 1.17 -3.02 -2.46
CA GLY A 275 0.72 -1.67 -2.79
C GLY A 275 -0.64 -1.30 -2.18
N GLN A 276 -1.00 -1.92 -1.05
CA GLN A 276 -2.21 -1.55 -0.30
C GLN A 276 -2.20 -0.06 0.01
N ILE A 277 -3.34 0.63 -0.02
CA ILE A 277 -3.43 2.08 0.25
C ILE A 277 -2.55 3.00 -0.65
N LEU A 278 -1.99 2.52 -1.77
CA LEU A 278 -1.22 3.40 -2.67
C LEU A 278 -2.06 4.52 -3.25
N ASP A 279 -3.32 4.26 -3.57
CA ASP A 279 -4.27 5.28 -4.03
C ASP A 279 -4.58 6.28 -2.92
N HIS A 280 -4.67 5.84 -1.66
CA HIS A 280 -4.83 6.73 -0.51
C HIS A 280 -3.70 7.76 -0.49
N GLU A 281 -2.45 7.30 -0.55
CA GLU A 281 -1.29 8.19 -0.57
C GLU A 281 -1.22 9.06 -1.83
N VAL A 282 -1.65 8.55 -2.97
CA VAL A 282 -1.78 9.37 -4.19
C VAL A 282 -2.83 10.46 -4.05
N GLY A 283 -3.93 10.19 -3.33
CA GLY A 283 -5.02 11.14 -3.09
C GLY A 283 -4.54 12.41 -2.37
N HIS A 284 -3.57 12.26 -1.46
CA HIS A 284 -2.93 13.37 -0.75
C HIS A 284 -2.20 14.36 -1.66
N ALA A 285 -1.99 14.06 -2.94
CA ALA A 285 -1.52 15.04 -3.93
C ALA A 285 -2.50 16.21 -4.18
N TRP A 286 -3.76 16.07 -3.78
CA TRP A 286 -4.78 17.13 -3.78
C TRP A 286 -5.28 17.50 -2.36
N SER A 287 -4.72 16.83 -1.34
CA SER A 287 -4.82 17.03 0.12
C SER A 287 -6.20 17.41 0.67
N ALA A 288 -6.98 16.39 1.07
CA ALA A 288 -8.26 16.53 1.75
C ALA A 288 -8.24 17.51 2.95
N TRP A 289 -7.25 17.38 3.85
CA TRP A 289 -7.25 18.10 5.13
C TRP A 289 -7.08 19.61 5.06
N HIS A 290 -6.65 20.14 3.92
CA HIS A 290 -6.44 21.57 3.74
C HIS A 290 -7.75 22.31 3.43
N PHE A 291 -8.74 21.61 2.86
CA PHE A 291 -9.96 22.21 2.34
C PHE A 291 -11.04 22.41 3.41
N ALA A 292 -11.72 23.55 3.37
CA ALA A 292 -12.80 23.95 4.26
C ALA A 292 -12.44 23.82 5.76
N ARG A 293 -11.17 24.08 6.11
CA ARG A 293 -10.67 23.95 7.49
C ARG A 293 -11.34 24.92 8.45
N SER A 294 -11.70 26.13 8.00
CA SER A 294 -12.43 27.12 8.81
C SER A 294 -13.84 26.65 9.21
N LEU A 295 -14.39 25.67 8.47
CA LEU A 295 -15.66 25.01 8.77
C LEU A 295 -15.44 23.70 9.56
N GLY A 296 -14.18 23.30 9.74
CA GLY A 296 -13.73 22.05 10.36
C GLY A 296 -14.19 20.83 9.59
N ILE A 297 -14.08 20.86 8.26
CA ILE A 297 -14.32 19.71 7.37
C ILE A 297 -13.01 18.94 7.14
N GLY A 298 -11.94 19.63 6.73
CA GLY A 298 -10.58 19.07 6.72
C GLY A 298 -9.86 19.18 8.06
N GLU A 299 -9.14 18.13 8.47
CA GLU A 299 -8.44 18.05 9.76
C GLU A 299 -6.93 17.86 9.61
N SER A 300 -6.14 18.84 10.11
CA SER A 300 -4.68 18.82 9.94
C SER A 300 -3.95 17.73 10.71
N ASP A 301 -4.52 17.27 11.81
CA ASP A 301 -3.83 16.38 12.74
C ASP A 301 -3.84 14.93 12.25
N THR A 302 -4.80 14.61 11.37
CA THR A 302 -4.97 13.30 10.75
C THR A 302 -4.54 13.29 9.29
N ALA A 303 -4.58 14.43 8.61
CA ALA A 303 -4.45 14.50 7.15
C ALA A 303 -5.64 13.83 6.43
N HIS A 304 -6.85 13.96 6.98
CA HIS A 304 -8.08 13.35 6.45
C HIS A 304 -9.29 14.30 6.55
N TRP A 305 -10.42 13.86 5.99
CA TRP A 305 -11.73 14.44 6.33
C TRP A 305 -12.11 14.12 7.77
N ALA A 306 -12.81 15.04 8.43
CA ALA A 306 -13.21 14.93 9.83
C ALA A 306 -14.09 13.69 10.10
N ASP A 307 -13.80 12.97 11.18
CA ASP A 307 -14.46 11.72 11.57
C ASP A 307 -15.94 11.88 11.96
N ASN A 308 -16.36 13.12 12.20
CA ASN A 308 -17.72 13.50 12.55
C ASN A 308 -18.50 14.07 11.35
N THR A 309 -18.03 13.84 10.13
CA THR A 309 -18.75 14.16 8.89
C THR A 309 -19.26 12.89 8.21
N ASP A 310 -20.25 13.04 7.33
CA ASP A 310 -20.70 11.97 6.43
C ASP A 310 -19.91 11.90 5.12
N ILE A 311 -18.69 12.48 5.11
CA ILE A 311 -17.73 12.24 4.03
C ILE A 311 -17.18 10.83 4.24
N GLY A 312 -17.60 9.89 3.39
CA GLY A 312 -17.01 8.55 3.33
C GLY A 312 -15.78 8.49 2.41
N GLY A 313 -15.39 7.28 2.04
CA GLY A 313 -14.30 7.01 1.12
C GLY A 313 -12.92 6.98 1.78
N GLN A 314 -11.91 6.67 0.98
CA GLN A 314 -10.57 6.37 1.49
C GLN A 314 -9.86 7.54 2.19
N MET A 315 -10.30 8.79 1.98
CA MET A 315 -9.69 9.99 2.57
C MET A 315 -10.36 10.45 3.87
N ALA A 316 -11.38 9.72 4.33
CA ALA A 316 -12.08 10.03 5.57
C ALA A 316 -11.41 9.38 6.79
N SER A 317 -11.52 10.06 7.93
CA SER A 317 -11.10 9.49 9.21
C SER A 317 -12.09 8.43 9.67
N PHE A 318 -11.59 7.28 10.15
CA PHE A 318 -12.45 6.25 10.74
C PHE A 318 -13.02 6.69 12.09
N VAL A 319 -14.31 6.42 12.29
CA VAL A 319 -14.97 6.50 13.59
C VAL A 319 -15.11 5.10 14.21
N SER A 320 -14.87 4.99 15.52
CA SER A 320 -15.03 3.76 16.30
C SER A 320 -16.13 3.90 17.35
N SER A 321 -17.12 3.00 17.31
CA SER A 321 -18.15 2.91 18.34
C SER A 321 -17.62 2.23 19.62
N PRO A 322 -18.23 2.48 20.80
CA PRO A 322 -17.89 1.76 22.04
C PRO A 322 -18.03 0.23 21.94
N GLY A 323 -18.89 -0.25 21.04
CA GLY A 323 -19.08 -1.68 20.74
C GLY A 323 -18.03 -2.28 19.79
N GLY A 324 -17.03 -1.51 19.36
CA GLY A 324 -15.94 -1.97 18.50
C GLY A 324 -16.20 -1.90 16.99
N ARG A 325 -17.41 -1.52 16.55
CA ARG A 325 -17.67 -1.28 15.12
C ARG A 325 -16.91 -0.03 14.65
N THR A 326 -16.14 -0.16 13.59
CA THR A 326 -15.29 0.89 13.00
C THR A 326 -15.61 1.09 11.52
N GLY A 327 -15.77 2.34 11.09
CA GLY A 327 -16.17 2.69 9.73
C GLY A 327 -16.28 4.21 9.53
N HIS A 328 -17.09 4.64 8.56
CA HIS A 328 -17.47 6.04 8.33
C HIS A 328 -18.96 6.26 8.63
N LEU A 329 -19.36 7.52 8.70
CA LEU A 329 -20.76 7.89 8.93
C LEU A 329 -21.54 7.93 7.61
N PHE A 330 -22.68 7.26 7.58
CA PHE A 330 -23.61 7.31 6.46
C PHE A 330 -25.00 7.73 6.94
N ASP A 331 -25.61 8.69 6.25
CA ASP A 331 -26.98 9.14 6.53
C ASP A 331 -27.99 7.99 6.28
N ASN A 332 -28.95 7.85 7.19
CA ASN A 332 -30.07 6.91 7.08
C ASN A 332 -31.32 7.56 6.44
N GLY A 333 -31.34 8.88 6.25
CA GLY A 333 -32.48 9.64 5.73
C GLY A 333 -33.60 9.87 6.75
N ASP A 334 -33.38 9.54 8.02
CA ASP A 334 -34.34 9.67 9.13
C ASP A 334 -33.83 10.58 10.26
N GLY A 335 -32.79 11.37 10.00
CA GLY A 335 -32.12 12.22 10.99
C GLY A 335 -31.14 11.47 11.90
N THR A 336 -30.79 10.23 11.55
CA THR A 336 -29.73 9.44 12.19
C THR A 336 -28.69 8.98 11.16
N TRP A 337 -27.52 8.57 11.66
CA TRP A 337 -26.43 8.01 10.86
C TRP A 337 -26.14 6.57 11.28
N ARG A 338 -25.44 5.83 10.44
CA ARG A 338 -24.84 4.54 10.81
C ARG A 338 -23.34 4.57 10.59
N ILE A 339 -22.63 3.79 11.39
CA ILE A 339 -21.21 3.47 11.20
C ILE A 339 -21.15 2.20 10.37
N GLU A 340 -20.61 2.33 9.17
CA GLU A 340 -20.43 1.23 8.22
C GLU A 340 -19.06 1.36 7.54
N ARG A 341 -18.52 0.25 7.04
CA ARG A 341 -17.26 0.24 6.29
C ARG A 341 -17.60 0.03 4.81
N GLU A 342 -17.01 0.84 3.95
CA GLU A 342 -17.04 0.62 2.51
C GLU A 342 -16.47 -0.76 2.17
N PRO A 343 -16.85 -1.38 1.04
CA PRO A 343 -16.27 -2.65 0.65
C PRO A 343 -14.75 -2.52 0.51
N GLY A 344 -13.99 -3.12 1.44
CA GLY A 344 -12.54 -2.86 1.62
C GLY A 344 -11.59 -3.30 0.49
N ASP A 345 -12.13 -3.76 -0.63
CA ASP A 345 -11.40 -3.99 -1.89
C ASP A 345 -11.61 -2.84 -2.89
N ASN A 346 -12.45 -1.85 -2.60
CA ASN A 346 -12.82 -0.80 -3.53
C ASN A 346 -13.24 0.50 -2.84
N ASP A 347 -12.40 1.02 -1.95
CA ASP A 347 -12.67 2.27 -1.23
C ASP A 347 -12.49 3.45 -2.21
N PRO A 348 -13.57 4.05 -2.74
CA PRO A 348 -13.42 5.10 -3.75
C PRO A 348 -13.04 6.42 -3.09
N TYR A 349 -12.61 7.36 -3.92
CA TYR A 349 -12.60 8.77 -3.55
C TYR A 349 -14.03 9.29 -3.38
N SER A 350 -14.25 10.14 -2.38
CA SER A 350 -15.52 10.83 -2.19
C SER A 350 -15.78 11.84 -3.33
N ALA A 351 -17.02 12.32 -3.47
CA ALA A 351 -17.31 13.39 -4.42
C ALA A 351 -16.47 14.66 -4.14
N LEU A 352 -16.17 14.93 -2.86
CA LEU A 352 -15.33 16.07 -2.49
C LEU A 352 -13.89 15.87 -2.93
N ASP A 353 -13.32 14.68 -2.75
CA ASP A 353 -11.99 14.33 -3.27
C ASP A 353 -11.95 14.50 -4.81
N LEU A 354 -12.95 13.99 -5.53
CA LEU A 354 -13.04 14.09 -6.98
C LEU A 354 -13.15 15.55 -7.45
N TYR A 355 -13.84 16.41 -6.71
CA TYR A 355 -13.89 17.85 -6.97
C TYR A 355 -12.51 18.49 -6.80
N LEU A 356 -11.79 18.20 -5.71
CA LEU A 356 -10.43 18.70 -5.48
C LEU A 356 -9.43 18.20 -6.54
N MET A 357 -9.61 16.98 -7.02
CA MET A 357 -8.86 16.44 -8.16
C MET A 357 -9.20 17.13 -9.48
N GLY A 358 -10.34 17.82 -9.56
CA GLY A 358 -10.87 18.46 -10.77
C GLY A 358 -11.50 17.46 -11.74
N LEU A 359 -12.05 16.37 -11.23
CA LEU A 359 -12.62 15.30 -12.05
C LEU A 359 -14.13 15.44 -12.26
N ILE A 360 -14.81 16.12 -11.33
CA ILE A 360 -16.25 16.43 -11.37
C ILE A 360 -16.52 17.94 -11.13
N PRO A 361 -17.65 18.49 -11.61
CA PRO A 361 -18.09 19.84 -11.27
C PRO A 361 -18.57 19.94 -9.80
N ALA A 362 -18.60 21.16 -9.27
CA ALA A 362 -19.15 21.44 -7.93
C ALA A 362 -20.61 20.95 -7.78
N SER A 363 -21.41 21.01 -8.84
CA SER A 363 -22.81 20.57 -8.84
C SER A 363 -23.02 19.08 -8.57
N GLU A 364 -21.97 18.27 -8.65
CA GLU A 364 -22.00 16.83 -8.33
C GLU A 364 -21.55 16.54 -6.90
N VAL A 365 -21.14 17.55 -6.12
CA VAL A 365 -20.77 17.40 -4.71
C VAL A 365 -22.04 17.58 -3.85
N PRO A 366 -22.49 16.53 -3.13
CA PRO A 366 -23.64 16.65 -2.23
C PRO A 366 -23.30 17.55 -1.03
N PRO A 367 -24.32 18.11 -0.36
CA PRO A 367 -24.10 18.77 0.94
C PRO A 367 -23.49 17.80 1.94
N ILE A 368 -22.58 18.31 2.77
CA ILE A 368 -21.90 17.56 3.83
C ILE A 368 -22.58 17.85 5.17
N HIS A 369 -22.82 16.80 5.96
CA HIS A 369 -23.35 16.88 7.30
C HIS A 369 -22.26 16.66 8.33
N LYS A 370 -22.05 17.66 9.19
CA LYS A 370 -21.16 17.59 10.33
C LYS A 370 -21.96 17.40 11.62
N LEU A 371 -21.71 16.30 12.32
CA LEU A 371 -22.37 15.95 13.56
C LEU A 371 -21.65 16.62 14.73
N ILE A 372 -22.38 17.43 15.50
CA ILE A 372 -21.83 18.10 16.67
C ILE A 372 -22.22 17.34 17.93
N ASN A 373 -21.22 16.88 18.69
CA ASN A 373 -21.37 15.95 19.82
C ASN A 373 -22.17 14.70 19.44
N PRO A 374 -21.65 13.88 18.51
CA PRO A 374 -22.28 12.62 18.13
C PRO A 374 -22.32 11.61 19.28
N ASN A 375 -23.36 10.80 19.33
CA ASN A 375 -23.53 9.67 20.24
C ASN A 375 -23.42 8.36 19.46
N TYR A 376 -22.27 7.69 19.59
CA TYR A 376 -21.94 6.46 18.90
C TYR A 376 -22.37 5.18 19.62
N THR A 377 -23.16 5.28 20.70
CA THR A 377 -23.57 4.12 21.50
C THR A 377 -24.38 3.11 20.69
N ASN A 378 -25.23 3.59 19.78
CA ASN A 378 -25.90 2.76 18.79
C ASN A 378 -25.27 3.00 17.40
N PRO A 379 -24.39 2.12 16.93
CA PRO A 379 -23.70 2.32 15.65
C PRO A 379 -24.63 2.23 14.43
N ASP A 380 -25.86 1.73 14.57
CA ASP A 380 -26.85 1.71 13.48
C ASP A 380 -27.74 2.96 13.47
N ARG A 381 -27.74 3.74 14.57
CA ARG A 381 -28.55 4.95 14.77
C ARG A 381 -27.79 6.00 15.59
N VAL A 382 -26.66 6.44 15.07
CA VAL A 382 -25.87 7.56 15.60
C VAL A 382 -26.73 8.83 15.55
N THR A 383 -26.79 9.52 16.67
CA THR A 383 -27.47 10.80 16.83
C THR A 383 -26.46 11.89 17.18
N ALA A 384 -26.82 13.16 17.06
CA ALA A 384 -25.96 14.27 17.44
C ALA A 384 -26.77 15.35 18.16
N LYS A 385 -26.09 16.20 18.96
CA LYS A 385 -26.74 17.35 19.60
C LYS A 385 -27.31 18.33 18.57
N ARG A 386 -26.59 18.52 17.47
CA ARG A 386 -27.05 19.23 16.26
C ARG A 386 -26.28 18.72 15.06
N VAL A 387 -26.79 19.04 13.88
CA VAL A 387 -26.18 18.73 12.60
C VAL A 387 -25.97 20.05 11.86
N GLU A 388 -24.75 20.29 11.40
CA GLU A 388 -24.41 21.43 10.56
C GLU A 388 -24.30 20.92 9.11
N THR A 389 -25.05 21.54 8.20
CA THR A 389 -25.02 21.18 6.77
C THR A 389 -24.24 22.24 6.00
N TYR A 390 -23.24 21.81 5.24
CA TYR A 390 -22.41 22.67 4.41
C TYR A 390 -22.59 22.33 2.94
N THR A 391 -22.95 23.32 2.12
CA THR A 391 -22.96 23.19 0.66
C THR A 391 -21.56 23.37 0.10
N ILE A 392 -21.32 22.87 -1.12
CA ILE A 392 -20.08 23.14 -1.85
C ILE A 392 -19.83 24.63 -2.05
N ASP A 393 -20.86 25.45 -2.23
CA ASP A 393 -20.72 26.91 -2.37
C ASP A 393 -20.15 27.54 -1.10
N GLN A 394 -20.65 27.15 0.07
CA GLN A 394 -20.12 27.63 1.36
C GLN A 394 -18.66 27.19 1.58
N MET A 395 -18.31 25.98 1.15
CA MET A 395 -16.94 25.50 1.21
C MET A 395 -16.02 26.24 0.22
N MET A 396 -16.47 26.49 -1.01
CA MET A 396 -15.73 27.29 -1.99
C MET A 396 -15.52 28.74 -1.51
N ASP A 397 -16.54 29.35 -0.93
CA ASP A 397 -16.44 30.70 -0.33
C ASP A 397 -15.40 30.74 0.78
N ALA A 398 -15.33 29.70 1.62
CA ALA A 398 -14.32 29.55 2.66
C ALA A 398 -12.89 29.45 2.09
N GLU A 399 -12.73 28.96 0.86
CA GLU A 399 -11.45 28.81 0.16
C GLU A 399 -11.11 29.98 -0.79
N GLY A 400 -11.94 31.02 -0.82
CA GLY A 400 -11.72 32.20 -1.66
C GLY A 400 -12.23 32.08 -3.09
N GLY A 401 -13.06 31.08 -3.38
CA GLY A 401 -13.78 30.91 -4.64
C GLY A 401 -13.77 29.48 -5.18
N PRO A 402 -14.24 29.27 -6.42
CA PRO A 402 -14.21 27.96 -7.06
C PRO A 402 -12.77 27.53 -7.33
N ARG A 403 -12.53 26.21 -7.29
CA ARG A 403 -11.26 25.60 -7.69
C ARG A 403 -10.77 26.12 -9.06
N GLU A 404 -9.50 26.49 -9.13
CA GLU A 404 -8.84 26.93 -10.37
C GLU A 404 -7.53 26.15 -10.62
N PRO A 405 -7.33 25.51 -11.80
CA PRO A 405 -8.22 25.48 -12.96
C PRO A 405 -9.55 24.78 -12.66
N SER A 406 -10.56 24.94 -13.51
CA SER A 406 -11.83 24.23 -13.33
C SER A 406 -11.70 22.73 -13.67
N TRP A 407 -12.77 21.97 -13.46
CA TRP A 407 -12.82 20.54 -13.78
C TRP A 407 -12.70 20.27 -15.30
N GLU A 408 -13.17 21.19 -16.15
CA GLU A 408 -13.04 21.09 -17.62
C GLU A 408 -11.59 21.19 -18.08
N GLN A 409 -10.79 21.99 -17.37
CA GLN A 409 -9.40 22.28 -17.71
C GLN A 409 -8.40 21.40 -16.96
N SER A 410 -8.89 20.50 -16.11
CA SER A 410 -8.05 19.65 -15.28
C SER A 410 -7.54 18.42 -16.02
N PRO A 411 -6.29 17.99 -15.75
CA PRO A 411 -5.76 16.77 -16.33
C PRO A 411 -6.52 15.55 -15.80
N ARG A 412 -6.80 14.59 -16.68
CA ARG A 412 -7.39 13.28 -16.36
C ARG A 412 -6.43 12.11 -16.58
N LYS A 413 -5.24 12.41 -17.12
CA LYS A 413 -4.20 11.43 -17.42
C LYS A 413 -2.92 11.88 -16.74
N PHE A 414 -2.45 11.05 -15.84
CA PHE A 414 -1.26 11.30 -15.03
C PHE A 414 -0.20 10.24 -15.33
N ARG A 415 1.06 10.59 -15.10
CA ARG A 415 2.19 9.68 -15.21
C ARG A 415 2.80 9.44 -13.84
N VAL A 416 3.11 8.18 -13.56
CA VAL A 416 3.73 7.78 -12.31
C VAL A 416 5.01 7.00 -12.58
N ALA A 417 6.06 7.24 -11.81
CA ALA A 417 7.22 6.34 -11.80
C ALA A 417 7.23 5.53 -10.50
N PHE A 418 7.54 4.24 -10.62
CA PHE A 418 7.83 3.39 -9.47
C PHE A 418 9.34 3.20 -9.35
N ILE A 419 9.87 3.34 -8.14
CA ILE A 419 11.27 3.13 -7.80
C ILE A 419 11.35 2.08 -6.70
N ALA A 420 12.04 0.98 -6.95
CA ALA A 420 12.40 -0.01 -5.94
C ALA A 420 13.86 0.20 -5.49
N VAL A 421 14.11 0.21 -4.18
CA VAL A 421 15.44 0.44 -3.60
C VAL A 421 15.88 -0.77 -2.77
N LYS A 422 17.09 -1.29 -3.03
CA LYS A 422 17.65 -2.43 -2.29
C LYS A 422 19.13 -2.19 -1.98
N ASN A 423 19.64 -2.78 -0.90
CA ASN A 423 21.06 -2.67 -0.53
C ASN A 423 22.01 -3.57 -1.36
N LYS A 424 21.48 -4.39 -2.27
CA LYS A 424 22.23 -5.32 -3.12
C LYS A 424 21.47 -5.62 -4.40
N ALA A 425 22.08 -6.43 -5.27
CA ALA A 425 21.49 -6.83 -6.53
C ALA A 425 20.07 -7.40 -6.37
N PHE A 426 19.20 -7.00 -7.30
CA PHE A 426 17.84 -7.52 -7.42
C PHE A 426 17.84 -8.89 -8.11
N THR A 427 16.91 -9.75 -7.70
CA THR A 427 16.64 -11.02 -8.38
C THR A 427 15.59 -10.85 -9.47
N PRO A 428 15.47 -11.80 -10.43
CA PRO A 428 14.39 -11.80 -11.40
C PRO A 428 12.99 -11.74 -10.78
N ALA A 429 12.76 -12.43 -9.66
CA ALA A 429 11.47 -12.40 -8.96
C ALA A 429 11.16 -11.01 -8.38
N GLU A 430 12.16 -10.31 -7.83
CA GLU A 430 11.98 -8.94 -7.34
C GLU A 430 11.71 -7.96 -8.49
N PHE A 431 12.39 -8.10 -9.64
CA PHE A 431 12.06 -7.31 -10.83
C PHE A 431 10.60 -7.52 -11.26
N ALA A 432 10.13 -8.77 -11.26
CA ALA A 432 8.76 -9.09 -11.63
C ALA A 432 7.74 -8.52 -10.63
N PHE A 433 7.96 -8.71 -9.33
CA PHE A 433 7.05 -8.25 -8.28
C PHE A 433 6.78 -6.74 -8.35
N PHE A 434 7.82 -5.91 -8.30
CA PHE A 434 7.65 -4.45 -8.31
C PHE A 434 7.08 -3.95 -9.65
N SER A 435 7.40 -4.62 -10.75
CA SER A 435 6.79 -4.30 -12.05
C SER A 435 5.31 -4.63 -12.10
N LEU A 436 4.89 -5.73 -11.48
CA LEU A 436 3.49 -6.14 -11.40
C LEU A 436 2.68 -5.25 -10.45
N VAL A 437 3.24 -4.82 -9.32
CA VAL A 437 2.63 -3.81 -8.43
C VAL A 437 2.35 -2.53 -9.23
N ALA A 438 3.36 -2.00 -9.91
CA ALA A 438 3.23 -0.80 -10.74
C ALA A 438 2.20 -0.97 -11.87
N LYS A 439 2.24 -2.11 -12.57
CA LYS A 439 1.31 -2.43 -13.65
C LYS A 439 -0.13 -2.55 -13.15
N TYR A 440 -0.36 -3.22 -12.03
CA TYR A 440 -1.70 -3.42 -11.49
C TYR A 440 -2.29 -2.11 -10.99
N PHE A 441 -1.54 -1.34 -10.19
CA PHE A 441 -2.00 -0.07 -9.62
C PHE A 441 -2.47 0.92 -10.70
N THR A 442 -1.81 0.90 -11.87
CA THR A 442 -2.12 1.76 -13.02
C THR A 442 -3.06 1.12 -14.05
N SER A 443 -3.60 -0.07 -13.76
CA SER A 443 -4.54 -0.76 -14.62
C SER A 443 -5.98 -0.25 -14.44
N LYS A 444 -6.92 -0.86 -15.19
CA LYS A 444 -8.37 -0.66 -15.02
C LYS A 444 -9.04 -1.85 -14.32
N GLU A 445 -8.25 -2.77 -13.77
CA GLU A 445 -8.78 -3.88 -12.99
C GLU A 445 -9.45 -3.34 -11.71
N PRO A 446 -10.47 -4.04 -11.18
CA PRO A 446 -11.06 -3.69 -9.89
C PRO A 446 -10.00 -3.73 -8.78
N GLY A 447 -10.25 -3.06 -7.66
CA GLY A 447 -9.37 -3.19 -6.50
C GLY A 447 -9.43 -4.60 -5.89
N TYR A 448 -8.37 -4.98 -5.18
CA TYR A 448 -8.24 -6.29 -4.54
C TYR A 448 -7.25 -6.24 -3.37
N LEU A 449 -7.56 -6.93 -2.26
CA LEU A 449 -6.74 -6.98 -1.05
C LEU A 449 -6.34 -5.59 -0.52
N SER A 450 -7.31 -4.67 -0.49
CA SER A 450 -7.09 -3.27 -0.05
C SER A 450 -6.08 -2.48 -0.88
N MET A 451 -5.77 -2.94 -2.09
CA MET A 451 -5.18 -2.11 -3.13
C MET A 451 -6.27 -1.80 -4.17
N THR A 452 -6.74 -0.56 -4.18
CA THR A 452 -7.64 -0.06 -5.21
C THR A 452 -6.81 0.61 -6.31
N THR A 453 -7.11 0.29 -7.58
CA THR A 453 -6.41 0.92 -8.70
C THR A 453 -6.86 2.37 -8.82
N PHE A 454 -5.98 3.28 -9.24
CA PHE A 454 -6.35 4.70 -9.35
C PHE A 454 -7.53 4.94 -10.31
N TYR A 455 -7.65 4.10 -11.35
CA TYR A 455 -8.82 4.13 -12.23
C TYR A 455 -10.11 3.82 -11.46
N THR A 456 -10.12 2.77 -10.66
CA THR A 456 -11.31 2.37 -9.90
C THR A 456 -11.61 3.33 -8.76
N ALA A 457 -10.58 3.79 -8.04
CA ALA A 457 -10.71 4.78 -6.96
C ALA A 457 -11.36 6.09 -7.45
N THR A 458 -11.10 6.48 -8.70
CA THR A 458 -11.69 7.67 -9.33
C THR A 458 -13.02 7.42 -10.05
N GLY A 459 -13.62 6.24 -9.91
CA GLY A 459 -14.85 5.88 -10.65
C GLY A 459 -14.65 5.86 -12.18
N GLY A 460 -13.41 5.67 -12.64
CA GLY A 460 -13.02 5.69 -14.04
C GLY A 460 -12.82 7.09 -14.65
N LEU A 461 -12.84 8.15 -13.84
CA LEU A 461 -12.71 9.54 -14.30
C LEU A 461 -11.28 9.95 -14.63
N ALA A 462 -10.27 9.23 -14.12
CA ALA A 462 -8.86 9.49 -14.39
C ALA A 462 -8.03 8.20 -14.50
N THR A 463 -6.81 8.34 -15.03
CA THR A 463 -5.87 7.22 -15.23
C THR A 463 -4.44 7.60 -14.88
N LEU A 464 -3.67 6.64 -14.37
CA LEU A 464 -2.22 6.69 -14.28
C LEU A 464 -1.56 5.84 -15.38
N ASP A 465 -0.36 6.21 -15.82
CA ASP A 465 0.51 5.37 -16.66
C ASP A 465 1.88 5.21 -15.99
N ALA A 466 2.23 3.96 -15.64
CA ALA A 466 3.51 3.61 -15.03
C ALA A 466 4.61 3.25 -16.05
N ARG A 467 4.32 3.26 -17.35
CA ARG A 467 5.31 2.83 -18.35
C ARG A 467 6.44 3.83 -18.45
N LEU A 468 7.65 3.33 -18.22
CA LEU A 468 8.88 4.11 -18.36
C LEU A 468 9.24 4.23 -19.85
N PRO A 469 9.73 5.39 -20.31
CA PRO A 469 10.14 5.61 -21.70
C PRO A 469 11.51 4.96 -21.96
N VAL A 470 11.58 3.65 -21.79
CA VAL A 470 12.80 2.85 -21.92
C VAL A 470 12.60 1.78 -22.98
N GLU A 471 13.57 1.68 -23.89
CA GLU A 471 13.64 0.56 -24.82
C GLU A 471 14.11 -0.68 -24.06
N ILE A 472 13.19 -1.63 -23.87
CA ILE A 472 13.50 -2.91 -23.27
C ILE A 472 14.00 -3.85 -24.37
N PRO A 473 15.20 -4.45 -24.23
CA PRO A 473 15.72 -5.39 -25.21
C PRO A 473 14.72 -6.53 -25.45
N ALA A 474 14.49 -6.87 -26.71
CA ALA A 474 13.68 -8.04 -27.04
C ALA A 474 14.32 -9.31 -26.46
N SER A 475 13.50 -10.24 -25.98
CA SER A 475 13.94 -11.54 -25.48
C SER A 475 14.75 -12.26 -26.57
N GLY A 476 16.08 -12.33 -26.39
CA GLY A 476 17.00 -12.98 -27.34
C GLY A 476 18.26 -12.19 -27.69
N GLN A 477 18.35 -10.90 -27.35
CA GLN A 477 19.59 -10.14 -27.45
C GLN A 477 20.25 -10.04 -26.06
N LEU A 478 20.94 -11.10 -25.65
CA LEU A 478 22.00 -10.95 -24.66
C LEU A 478 23.04 -10.02 -25.27
N ALA A 479 23.13 -8.80 -24.75
CA ALA A 479 24.27 -7.94 -25.02
C ALA A 479 25.52 -8.75 -24.66
N LYS A 480 26.36 -9.03 -25.67
CA LYS A 480 27.73 -9.46 -25.41
C LYS A 480 28.33 -8.39 -24.50
N ALA A 481 28.67 -8.77 -23.28
CA ALA A 481 29.51 -7.95 -22.43
C ALA A 481 30.80 -7.65 -23.22
N GLY A 482 31.03 -6.38 -23.52
CA GLY A 482 32.34 -5.91 -23.94
C GLY A 482 33.23 -5.81 -22.71
N ASP A 483 34.46 -6.29 -22.87
CA ASP A 483 35.53 -6.42 -21.89
C ASP A 483 35.87 -5.15 -21.11
#